data_AF-Q6NH59-F1
#
_entry.id   AF-Q6NH59-F1
#
_cell.length_a   1.000
_cell.length_b   1.000
_cell.length_c   1.000
_cell.angle_alpha   90.00
_cell.angle_beta   90.00
_cell.angle_gamma   90.00
#
_symmetry.space_group_name_H-M   'P 1'
#
loop_
_entity.id
_entity.type
_entity.pdbx_description
1 polymer ?
#
loop_
_entity_poly.entity_id
_entity_poly.type
_entity_poly.pdbx_seq_one_letter_code
_entity_poly.pdbx_strand_id
1 'polypeptide(L)'
;MTTQHSYSSILETIEMIEKYRLDIRTVTMGISLLDCVRGTMQETCEAVYNKITTLAKDHVSVCEGIERELGIPIVNKRISVTPISLIASAVEGSPVEIAHALDKAAKTVGVNFIGGYSALVEKGMTAGDKNLIDSIPQALTETDLVCSSVNIGSSRSGINMDAVREMGIVVKKAAELTKDRSAIACAKLVVFANAVGDNPFMAGAFHGVEEPDCVVSVGVSGPGVVDRALGDLDGATLDQVAEAIKKAAFKITRAGQLVGNLASERLGVPFGIVDLSLAPTAELGDSVAHIMEHMGLDQVGTHGTTAALALLNDAVKKGGMMACSRVGGLSGSFIPVSEDKGMIDAVRAGNISVDKLEAMTAICSVGLDMIAIPGDTSAELISGMIADEAAIGVMNHKTTAVRVIPVPGTKPGEEVNFGGLLGYAPVIPVSTVDNSAFIHRGGFIPAPVHGFRN
;
A
#
# COMPACT_ATOMS: atom_id res chain seq x y z
N MET A 1 -31.86 -3.54 26.54
CA MET A 1 -31.80 -2.35 25.65
C MET A 1 -30.53 -2.30 24.79
N THR A 2 -29.51 -3.13 25.03
CA THR A 2 -28.28 -3.19 24.22
C THR A 2 -28.39 -4.03 22.93
N THR A 3 -29.35 -4.95 22.84
CA THR A 3 -29.54 -5.84 21.67
C THR A 3 -30.33 -5.23 20.51
N GLN A 4 -31.22 -4.26 20.76
CA GLN A 4 -32.05 -3.65 19.70
C GLN A 4 -31.28 -2.69 18.78
N HIS A 5 -30.21 -2.04 19.26
CA HIS A 5 -29.37 -1.19 18.42
C HIS A 5 -28.48 -1.99 17.44
N SER A 6 -28.18 -3.25 17.73
CA SER A 6 -27.34 -4.12 16.89
C SER A 6 -28.06 -4.55 15.61
N TYR A 7 -29.31 -5.02 15.72
CA TYR A 7 -30.05 -5.53 14.56
C TYR A 7 -30.42 -4.44 13.55
N SER A 8 -30.78 -3.23 14.00
CA SER A 8 -31.04 -2.08 13.11
C SER A 8 -29.79 -1.70 12.32
N SER A 9 -28.62 -1.67 12.97
CA SER A 9 -27.35 -1.35 12.32
C SER A 9 -26.92 -2.41 11.30
N ILE A 10 -27.22 -3.69 11.53
CA ILE A 10 -26.89 -4.77 10.60
C ILE A 10 -27.81 -4.73 9.38
N LEU A 11 -29.13 -4.55 9.57
CA LEU A 11 -30.09 -4.44 8.47
C LEU A 11 -29.84 -3.21 7.59
N GLU A 12 -29.54 -2.06 8.18
CA GLU A 12 -29.11 -0.86 7.43
C GLU A 12 -27.83 -1.14 6.63
N THR A 13 -26.89 -1.90 7.19
CA THR A 13 -25.66 -2.28 6.49
C THR A 13 -25.96 -3.21 5.31
N ILE A 14 -26.87 -4.17 5.47
CA ILE A 14 -27.29 -5.10 4.41
C ILE A 14 -28.02 -4.37 3.26
N GLU A 15 -29.01 -3.52 3.57
CA GLU A 15 -29.68 -2.69 2.55
C GLU A 15 -28.69 -1.79 1.79
N MET A 16 -27.64 -1.32 2.47
CA MET A 16 -26.59 -0.54 1.84
C MET A 16 -25.69 -1.36 0.93
N ILE A 17 -25.35 -2.60 1.29
CA ILE A 17 -24.53 -3.49 0.48
C ILE A 17 -25.18 -3.74 -0.88
N GLU A 18 -26.48 -4.05 -0.89
CA GLU A 18 -27.24 -4.30 -2.13
C GLU A 18 -27.35 -3.03 -2.99
N LYS A 19 -27.56 -1.87 -2.38
CA LYS A 19 -27.75 -0.61 -3.12
C LYS A 19 -26.45 -0.04 -3.69
N TYR A 20 -25.34 -0.21 -2.99
CA TYR A 20 -24.09 0.49 -3.31
C TYR A 20 -23.00 -0.38 -3.92
N ARG A 21 -23.19 -1.71 -4.08
CA ARG A 21 -22.15 -2.63 -4.58
C ARG A 21 -20.84 -2.44 -3.81
N LEU A 22 -20.92 -2.56 -2.48
CA LEU A 22 -19.77 -2.45 -1.59
C LEU A 22 -18.83 -3.64 -1.79
N ASP A 23 -17.54 -3.40 -1.68
CA ASP A 23 -16.50 -4.42 -1.71
C ASP A 23 -15.41 -4.16 -0.64
N ILE A 24 -14.81 -5.25 -0.17
CA ILE A 24 -13.66 -5.22 0.72
C ILE A 24 -12.41 -5.45 -0.11
N ARG A 25 -11.50 -4.48 -0.11
CA ARG A 25 -10.27 -4.58 -0.89
C ARG A 25 -9.38 -5.72 -0.40
N THR A 26 -9.25 -5.87 0.92
CA THR A 26 -8.42 -6.92 1.51
C THR A 26 -8.83 -7.28 2.93
N VAL A 27 -8.65 -8.56 3.27
CA VAL A 27 -8.51 -9.02 4.65
C VAL A 27 -7.09 -9.57 4.80
N THR A 28 -6.30 -8.93 5.66
CA THR A 28 -4.88 -9.21 5.84
C THR A 28 -4.64 -9.76 7.24
N MET A 29 -4.09 -10.97 7.31
CA MET A 29 -3.65 -11.57 8.58
C MET A 29 -2.19 -11.16 8.85
N GLY A 30 -1.95 -10.44 9.93
CA GLY A 30 -0.63 -10.12 10.42
C GLY A 30 -0.11 -11.23 11.34
N ILE A 31 1.11 -11.71 11.13
CA ILE A 31 1.71 -12.82 11.89
C ILE A 31 3.11 -12.44 12.37
N SER A 32 3.31 -12.49 13.68
CA SER A 32 4.65 -12.33 14.28
C SER A 32 5.52 -13.56 14.01
N LEU A 33 6.76 -13.33 13.56
CA LEU A 33 7.76 -14.39 13.31
C LEU A 33 8.94 -14.35 14.29
N LEU A 34 8.90 -13.49 15.31
CA LEU A 34 10.03 -13.32 16.24
C LEU A 34 10.43 -14.61 16.97
N ASP A 35 9.47 -15.50 17.21
CA ASP A 35 9.67 -16.82 17.82
C ASP A 35 10.07 -17.93 16.82
N CYS A 36 10.24 -17.61 15.53
CA CYS A 36 10.62 -18.57 14.49
C CYS A 36 12.14 -18.74 14.36
N VAL A 37 12.96 -17.89 14.98
CA VAL A 37 14.42 -17.99 14.92
C VAL A 37 14.91 -19.31 15.51
N ARG A 38 15.74 -20.05 14.77
CA ARG A 38 16.35 -21.33 15.16
C ARG A 38 17.88 -21.27 15.02
N GLY A 39 18.56 -22.39 15.29
CA GLY A 39 20.02 -22.46 15.23
C GLY A 39 20.58 -22.33 13.81
N THR A 40 19.77 -22.60 12.78
CA THR A 40 20.17 -22.54 11.38
C THR A 40 19.12 -21.83 10.50
N MET A 41 19.54 -21.32 9.34
CA MET A 41 18.62 -20.70 8.37
C MET A 41 17.55 -21.69 7.91
N GLN A 42 17.93 -22.95 7.66
CA GLN A 42 17.00 -23.99 7.23
C GLN A 42 15.90 -24.26 8.27
N GLU A 43 16.27 -24.46 9.54
CA GLU A 43 15.29 -24.67 10.62
C GLU A 43 14.42 -23.43 10.85
N THR A 44 14.98 -22.23 10.66
CA THR A 44 14.23 -20.97 10.74
C THR A 44 13.19 -20.87 9.62
N CYS A 45 13.58 -21.19 8.38
CA CYS A 45 12.67 -21.24 7.23
C CYS A 45 11.53 -22.26 7.44
N GLU A 46 11.84 -23.43 7.99
CA GLU A 46 10.83 -24.43 8.33
C GLU A 46 9.89 -23.94 9.43
N ALA A 47 10.40 -23.30 10.48
CA ALA A 47 9.58 -22.71 11.54
C ALA A 47 8.66 -21.59 11.02
N VAL A 48 9.16 -20.72 10.14
CA VAL A 48 8.38 -19.66 9.47
C VAL A 48 7.24 -20.29 8.64
N TYR A 49 7.57 -21.26 7.78
CA TYR A 49 6.59 -21.95 6.94
C TYR A 49 5.50 -22.62 7.78
N ASN A 50 5.90 -23.37 8.82
CA ASN A 50 4.98 -24.10 9.69
C ASN A 50 4.07 -23.14 10.47
N LYS A 51 4.60 -22.04 11.01
CA LYS A 51 3.80 -21.05 11.76
C LYS A 51 2.74 -20.40 10.88
N ILE A 52 3.15 -19.90 9.70
CA ILE A 52 2.23 -19.23 8.76
C ILE A 52 1.14 -20.18 8.31
N THR A 53 1.51 -21.39 7.85
CA THR A 53 0.54 -22.37 7.36
C THR A 53 -0.38 -22.90 8.45
N THR A 54 0.05 -22.89 9.73
CA THR A 54 -0.80 -23.29 10.86
C THR A 54 -1.82 -22.21 11.21
N LEU A 55 -1.38 -20.95 11.34
CA LEU A 55 -2.24 -19.84 11.76
C LEU A 55 -3.21 -19.42 10.65
N ALA A 56 -2.75 -19.39 9.40
CA ALA A 56 -3.55 -18.92 8.28
C ALA A 56 -4.31 -20.04 7.56
N LYS A 57 -4.29 -21.29 8.05
CA LYS A 57 -4.88 -22.47 7.38
C LYS A 57 -6.32 -22.28 6.89
N ASP A 58 -7.14 -21.57 7.68
CA ASP A 58 -8.56 -21.34 7.42
C ASP A 58 -8.82 -19.90 6.92
N HIS A 59 -7.78 -19.08 6.74
CA HIS A 59 -7.92 -17.65 6.41
C HIS A 59 -8.76 -17.42 5.15
N VAL A 60 -8.41 -18.12 4.07
CA VAL A 60 -9.09 -17.98 2.78
C VAL A 60 -10.52 -18.52 2.85
N SER A 61 -10.70 -19.73 3.38
CA SER A 61 -12.00 -20.40 3.43
C SER A 61 -13.00 -19.68 4.34
N VAL A 62 -12.55 -19.09 5.45
CA VAL A 62 -13.37 -18.24 6.32
C VAL A 62 -13.77 -16.97 5.60
N CYS A 63 -12.83 -16.28 4.95
CA CYS A 63 -13.14 -15.07 4.18
C CYS A 63 -14.17 -15.37 3.08
N GLU A 64 -14.01 -16.45 2.32
CA GLU A 64 -14.99 -16.89 1.31
C GLU A 64 -16.35 -17.26 1.90
N GLY A 65 -16.37 -17.82 3.12
CA GLY A 65 -17.60 -18.04 3.87
C GLY A 65 -18.33 -16.73 4.19
N ILE A 66 -17.59 -15.72 4.63
CA ILE A 66 -18.13 -14.38 4.94
C ILE A 66 -18.64 -13.70 3.66
N GLU A 67 -17.92 -13.81 2.54
CA GLU A 67 -18.35 -13.29 1.23
C GLU A 67 -19.72 -13.84 0.84
N ARG A 68 -19.90 -15.17 0.92
CA ARG A 68 -21.16 -15.84 0.58
C ARG A 68 -22.30 -15.45 1.49
N GLU A 69 -22.02 -15.24 2.77
CA GLU A 69 -23.03 -14.92 3.79
C GLU A 69 -23.52 -13.47 3.69
N LEU A 70 -22.60 -12.52 3.50
CA LEU A 70 -22.93 -11.10 3.45
C LEU A 70 -23.23 -10.59 2.05
N GLY A 71 -22.87 -11.33 1.00
CA GLY A 71 -22.94 -10.87 -0.38
C GLY A 71 -21.96 -9.74 -0.71
N ILE A 72 -20.93 -9.54 0.14
CA ILE A 72 -19.87 -8.54 -0.06
C ILE A 72 -18.63 -9.27 -0.57
N PRO A 73 -18.10 -8.95 -1.76
CA PRO A 73 -16.84 -9.52 -2.22
C PRO A 73 -15.66 -9.02 -1.38
N ILE A 74 -14.74 -9.91 -1.07
CA ILE A 74 -13.43 -9.69 -0.45
C ILE A 74 -12.37 -9.97 -1.52
N VAL A 75 -11.96 -8.92 -2.22
CA VAL A 75 -11.12 -9.01 -3.42
C VAL A 75 -9.81 -9.72 -3.15
N ASN A 76 -9.18 -9.45 -2.00
CA ASN A 76 -7.90 -10.05 -1.63
C ASN A 76 -7.90 -10.65 -0.22
N LYS A 77 -7.21 -11.78 -0.09
CA LYS A 77 -6.86 -12.40 1.18
C LYS A 77 -5.33 -12.41 1.24
N ARG A 78 -4.75 -11.77 2.25
CA ARG A 78 -3.30 -11.49 2.30
C ARG A 78 -2.71 -11.84 3.66
N ILE A 79 -1.39 -11.92 3.71
CA ILE A 79 -0.63 -12.08 4.95
C ILE A 79 0.42 -10.97 5.04
N SER A 80 0.64 -10.42 6.22
CA SER A 80 1.83 -9.62 6.53
C SER A 80 2.61 -10.28 7.65
N VAL A 81 3.94 -10.19 7.60
CA VAL A 81 4.82 -10.78 8.63
C VAL A 81 5.79 -9.77 9.20
N THR A 82 6.38 -10.11 10.34
CA THR A 82 7.47 -9.35 10.94
C THR A 82 8.53 -8.99 9.90
N PRO A 83 9.07 -7.75 9.89
CA PRO A 83 10.16 -7.36 9.00
C PRO A 83 11.26 -8.42 8.98
N ILE A 84 11.47 -9.06 7.83
CA ILE A 84 12.41 -10.18 7.71
C ILE A 84 13.84 -9.76 8.02
N SER A 85 14.22 -8.47 7.97
CA SER A 85 15.55 -8.06 8.43
C SER A 85 15.79 -8.46 9.89
N LEU A 86 14.78 -8.43 10.76
CA LEU A 86 14.91 -8.82 12.17
C LEU A 86 15.13 -10.32 12.35
N ILE A 87 14.51 -11.14 11.49
CA ILE A 87 14.61 -12.60 11.53
C ILE A 87 15.92 -13.06 10.89
N ALA A 88 16.22 -12.55 9.70
CA ALA A 88 17.41 -12.90 8.93
C ALA A 88 18.70 -12.45 9.62
N SER A 89 18.68 -11.36 10.39
CA SER A 89 19.85 -10.90 11.15
C SER A 89 20.27 -11.82 12.28
N ALA A 90 19.38 -12.71 12.75
CA ALA A 90 19.62 -13.56 13.91
C ALA A 90 20.30 -14.90 13.55
N VAL A 91 20.44 -15.22 12.26
CA VAL A 91 20.92 -16.53 11.79
C VAL A 91 21.81 -16.36 10.57
N GLU A 92 22.91 -17.12 10.49
CA GLU A 92 23.76 -17.12 9.31
C GLU A 92 23.04 -17.78 8.12
N GLY A 93 23.05 -17.12 6.96
CA GLY A 93 22.44 -17.64 5.73
C GLY A 93 21.99 -16.53 4.78
N SER A 94 21.37 -16.92 3.66
CA SER A 94 20.81 -15.96 2.72
C SER A 94 19.36 -15.60 3.09
N PRO A 95 19.00 -14.30 3.21
CA PRO A 95 17.61 -13.91 3.44
C PRO A 95 16.64 -14.39 2.34
N VAL A 96 17.16 -14.67 1.13
CA VAL A 96 16.39 -15.23 0.00
C VAL A 96 15.76 -16.59 0.36
N GLU A 97 16.40 -17.38 1.22
CA GLU A 97 15.84 -18.65 1.69
C GLU A 97 14.53 -18.44 2.46
N ILE A 98 14.46 -17.37 3.26
CA ILE A 98 13.23 -16.98 3.96
C ILE A 98 12.19 -16.50 2.94
N ALA A 99 12.57 -15.75 1.91
CA ALA A 99 11.64 -15.37 0.84
C ALA A 99 10.99 -16.60 0.18
N HIS A 100 11.76 -17.65 -0.11
CA HIS A 100 11.22 -18.92 -0.62
C HIS A 100 10.28 -19.60 0.38
N ALA A 101 10.59 -19.56 1.67
CA ALA A 101 9.71 -20.11 2.71
C ALA A 101 8.37 -19.34 2.79
N LEU A 102 8.41 -18.01 2.71
CA LEU A 102 7.23 -17.15 2.66
C LEU A 102 6.38 -17.42 1.42
N ASP A 103 7.00 -17.47 0.24
CA ASP A 103 6.32 -17.75 -1.03
C ASP A 103 5.64 -19.13 -1.01
N LYS A 104 6.35 -20.15 -0.53
CA LYS A 104 5.82 -21.49 -0.35
C LYS A 104 4.64 -21.51 0.62
N ALA A 105 4.75 -20.81 1.75
CA ALA A 105 3.66 -20.72 2.74
C ALA A 105 2.43 -20.01 2.15
N ALA A 106 2.63 -18.90 1.45
CA ALA A 106 1.57 -18.14 0.79
C ALA A 106 0.81 -19.00 -0.24
N LYS A 107 1.55 -19.74 -1.07
CA LYS A 107 1.00 -20.69 -2.05
C LYS A 107 0.22 -21.83 -1.37
N THR A 108 0.75 -22.39 -0.29
CA THR A 108 0.07 -23.46 0.48
C THR A 108 -1.26 -22.98 1.08
N VAL A 109 -1.29 -21.77 1.63
CA VAL A 109 -2.50 -21.19 2.23
C VAL A 109 -3.50 -20.71 1.16
N GLY A 110 -3.01 -20.33 -0.02
CA GLY A 110 -3.83 -19.81 -1.12
C GLY A 110 -4.12 -18.31 -1.04
N VAL A 111 -3.26 -17.54 -0.37
CA VAL A 111 -3.37 -16.07 -0.31
C VAL A 111 -2.82 -15.40 -1.56
N ASN A 112 -3.26 -14.17 -1.85
CA ASN A 112 -2.85 -13.44 -3.04
C ASN A 112 -1.41 -12.92 -2.95
N PHE A 113 -1.00 -12.44 -1.78
CA PHE A 113 0.33 -11.88 -1.54
C PHE A 113 0.71 -12.01 -0.06
N ILE A 114 2.01 -12.08 0.20
CA ILE A 114 2.61 -12.02 1.53
C ILE A 114 3.64 -10.88 1.60
N GLY A 115 3.40 -9.92 2.50
CA GLY A 115 4.28 -8.78 2.73
C GLY A 115 5.09 -8.96 4.02
N GLY A 116 6.14 -8.18 4.18
CA GLY A 116 7.02 -8.23 5.35
C GLY A 116 8.45 -8.62 5.04
N TYR A 117 8.79 -8.88 3.77
CA TYR A 117 10.19 -8.95 3.33
C TYR A 117 10.82 -7.55 3.37
N SER A 118 10.98 -7.04 4.58
CA SER A 118 11.07 -5.62 4.85
C SER A 118 12.18 -5.28 5.82
N ALA A 119 12.69 -4.06 5.71
CA ALA A 119 13.67 -3.46 6.63
C ALA A 119 13.23 -2.05 7.05
N LEU A 120 13.55 -1.68 8.30
CA LEU A 120 13.27 -0.36 8.87
C LEU A 120 14.61 0.31 9.21
N VAL A 121 15.04 1.27 8.38
CA VAL A 121 16.42 1.76 8.34
C VAL A 121 16.54 3.28 8.46
N GLU A 122 15.49 3.96 8.93
CA GLU A 122 15.45 5.41 9.04
C GLU A 122 16.55 6.03 9.91
N LYS A 123 17.12 5.26 10.85
CA LYS A 123 18.20 5.68 11.76
C LYS A 123 19.58 5.10 11.40
N GLY A 124 19.68 4.42 10.26
CA GLY A 124 20.87 3.69 9.84
C GLY A 124 20.57 2.25 9.52
N MET A 125 21.52 1.61 8.82
CA MET A 125 21.43 0.20 8.42
C MET A 125 22.39 -0.64 9.26
N THR A 126 21.92 -1.74 9.82
CA THR A 126 22.78 -2.80 10.33
C THR A 126 23.32 -3.66 9.18
N ALA A 127 24.27 -4.55 9.48
CA ALA A 127 24.76 -5.51 8.48
C ALA A 127 23.64 -6.42 7.95
N GLY A 128 22.69 -6.80 8.81
CA GLY A 128 21.56 -7.64 8.42
C GLY A 128 20.50 -6.88 7.62
N ASP A 129 20.27 -5.60 7.92
CA ASP A 129 19.40 -4.75 7.08
C ASP A 129 19.98 -4.61 5.67
N LYS A 130 21.29 -4.36 5.57
CA LYS A 130 21.96 -4.28 4.27
C LYS A 130 21.89 -5.61 3.52
N ASN A 131 22.14 -6.73 4.18
CA ASN A 131 22.03 -8.06 3.58
C ASN A 131 20.61 -8.32 3.05
N LEU A 132 19.57 -7.94 3.80
CA LEU A 132 18.19 -8.03 3.33
C LEU A 132 17.98 -7.14 2.09
N ILE A 133 18.34 -5.85 2.16
CA ILE A 133 18.14 -4.89 1.07
C ILE A 133 18.84 -5.36 -0.22
N ASP A 134 20.09 -5.80 -0.13
CA ASP A 134 20.89 -6.30 -1.25
C ASP A 134 20.26 -7.54 -1.92
N SER A 135 19.53 -8.33 -1.13
CA SER A 135 18.85 -9.56 -1.57
C SER A 135 17.49 -9.33 -2.23
N ILE A 136 16.86 -8.17 -2.04
CA ILE A 136 15.51 -7.85 -2.56
C ILE A 136 15.37 -8.15 -4.06
N PRO A 137 16.30 -7.72 -4.95
CA PRO A 137 16.14 -7.96 -6.39
C PRO A 137 16.07 -9.44 -6.73
N GLN A 138 16.89 -10.27 -6.06
CA GLN A 138 16.89 -11.72 -6.27
C GLN A 138 15.60 -12.34 -5.70
N ALA A 139 15.28 -12.04 -4.44
CA ALA A 139 14.10 -12.57 -3.76
C ALA A 139 12.81 -12.32 -4.55
N LEU A 140 12.59 -11.09 -5.03
CA LEU A 140 11.38 -10.73 -5.79
C LEU A 140 11.36 -11.30 -7.22
N THR A 141 12.52 -11.70 -7.76
CA THR A 141 12.65 -12.37 -9.06
C THR A 141 12.31 -13.86 -8.97
N GLU A 142 12.76 -14.51 -7.89
CA GLU A 142 12.65 -15.96 -7.66
C GLU A 142 11.35 -16.38 -6.95
N THR A 143 10.60 -15.40 -6.40
CA THR A 143 9.30 -15.63 -5.76
C THR A 143 8.16 -15.00 -6.56
N ASP A 144 6.94 -15.52 -6.38
CA ASP A 144 5.77 -15.01 -7.08
C ASP A 144 4.97 -14.05 -6.20
N LEU A 145 4.70 -14.45 -4.95
CA LEU A 145 3.71 -13.81 -4.07
C LEU A 145 4.32 -12.97 -2.95
N VAL A 146 5.65 -12.95 -2.82
CA VAL A 146 6.34 -12.14 -1.80
C VAL A 146 6.42 -10.68 -2.25
N CYS A 147 6.07 -9.78 -1.34
CA CYS A 147 6.24 -8.34 -1.46
C CYS A 147 7.27 -7.83 -0.44
N SER A 148 7.99 -6.78 -0.84
CA SER A 148 9.06 -6.18 -0.04
C SER A 148 8.82 -4.70 0.17
N SER A 149 9.21 -4.21 1.35
CA SER A 149 9.17 -2.79 1.66
C SER A 149 10.35 -2.32 2.48
N VAL A 150 10.83 -1.10 2.26
CA VAL A 150 11.96 -0.54 3.03
C VAL A 150 11.60 0.83 3.55
N ASN A 151 11.56 1.02 4.87
CA ASN A 151 11.35 2.34 5.47
C ASN A 151 12.69 3.06 5.62
N ILE A 152 12.89 4.15 4.86
CA ILE A 152 14.16 4.88 4.81
C ILE A 152 14.14 6.21 5.58
N GLY A 153 12.98 6.61 6.10
CA GLY A 153 12.83 7.87 6.82
C GLY A 153 11.68 7.87 7.81
N SER A 154 11.74 8.78 8.77
CA SER A 154 10.60 9.11 9.62
C SER A 154 10.67 10.57 10.08
N SER A 155 9.52 11.18 10.35
CA SER A 155 9.45 12.55 10.89
C SER A 155 10.19 12.73 12.21
N ARG A 156 10.44 11.62 12.94
CA ARG A 156 11.21 11.62 14.18
C ARG A 156 12.72 11.50 13.97
N SER A 157 13.16 10.90 12.85
CA SER A 157 14.57 10.55 12.63
C SER A 157 15.20 11.29 11.45
N GLY A 158 14.39 11.91 10.60
CA GLY A 158 14.82 12.45 9.32
C GLY A 158 14.83 11.37 8.23
N ILE A 159 15.74 11.51 7.27
CA ILE A 159 15.83 10.64 6.10
C ILE A 159 17.25 10.06 6.03
N ASN A 160 17.36 8.74 5.94
CA ASN A 160 18.62 8.05 5.70
C ASN A 160 18.96 8.07 4.20
N MET A 161 19.81 9.00 3.78
CA MET A 161 20.18 9.18 2.37
C MET A 161 21.10 8.07 1.86
N ASP A 162 21.83 7.36 2.74
CA ASP A 162 22.57 6.16 2.32
C ASP A 162 21.61 5.05 1.89
N ALA A 163 20.51 4.85 2.62
CA ALA A 163 19.47 3.89 2.25
C ALA A 163 18.70 4.33 1.00
N VAL A 164 18.41 5.63 0.85
CA VAL A 164 17.78 6.18 -0.37
C VAL A 164 18.61 5.86 -1.61
N ARG A 165 19.93 6.09 -1.56
CA ARG A 165 20.85 5.75 -2.66
C ARG A 165 20.83 4.25 -2.97
N GLU A 166 20.92 3.41 -1.94
CA GLU A 166 20.89 1.95 -2.11
C GLU A 166 19.58 1.50 -2.76
N MET A 167 18.44 2.07 -2.34
CA MET A 167 17.14 1.71 -2.91
C MET A 167 17.01 2.08 -4.39
N GLY A 168 17.61 3.18 -4.86
CA GLY A 168 17.64 3.48 -6.29
C GLY A 168 18.38 2.40 -7.10
N ILE A 169 19.47 1.85 -6.57
CA ILE A 169 20.23 0.75 -7.18
C ILE A 169 19.41 -0.55 -7.14
N VAL A 170 18.79 -0.86 -6.01
CA VAL A 170 17.95 -2.04 -5.81
C VAL A 170 16.77 -2.05 -6.78
N VAL A 171 16.05 -0.93 -6.92
CA VAL A 171 14.94 -0.78 -7.87
C VAL A 171 15.42 -1.03 -9.30
N LYS A 172 16.56 -0.43 -9.69
CA LYS A 172 17.12 -0.61 -11.03
C LYS A 172 17.51 -2.06 -11.31
N LYS A 173 18.14 -2.72 -10.34
CA LYS A 173 18.55 -4.12 -10.43
C LYS A 173 17.34 -5.06 -10.49
N ALA A 174 16.30 -4.81 -9.70
CA ALA A 174 15.06 -5.58 -9.72
C ALA A 174 14.36 -5.50 -11.09
N ALA A 175 14.33 -4.31 -11.69
CA ALA A 175 13.80 -4.11 -13.03
C ALA A 175 14.58 -4.90 -14.09
N GLU A 176 15.92 -4.84 -14.06
CA GLU A 176 16.76 -5.56 -15.03
C GLU A 176 16.61 -7.09 -14.91
N LEU A 177 16.59 -7.62 -13.69
CA LEU A 177 16.41 -9.07 -13.45
C LEU A 177 15.03 -9.59 -13.90
N THR A 178 14.06 -8.69 -14.06
CA THR A 178 12.70 -9.02 -14.52
C THR A 178 12.31 -8.29 -15.81
N LYS A 179 13.29 -7.88 -16.63
CA LYS A 179 13.04 -7.14 -17.88
C LYS A 179 12.12 -7.86 -18.86
N ASP A 180 12.25 -9.18 -18.96
CA ASP A 180 11.43 -10.02 -19.84
C ASP A 180 10.01 -10.25 -19.30
N ARG A 181 9.72 -9.72 -18.11
CA ARG A 181 8.43 -9.78 -17.40
C ARG A 181 7.97 -8.38 -16.99
N SER A 182 8.22 -7.36 -17.83
CA SER A 182 7.80 -5.98 -17.59
C SER A 182 8.25 -5.40 -16.24
N ALA A 183 9.46 -5.74 -15.77
CA ALA A 183 10.01 -5.27 -14.50
C ALA A 183 9.13 -5.60 -13.27
N ILE A 184 8.39 -6.72 -13.31
CA ILE A 184 7.38 -7.09 -12.30
C ILE A 184 7.90 -7.13 -10.85
N ALA A 185 9.20 -7.34 -10.64
CA ALA A 185 9.77 -7.27 -9.29
C ALA A 185 9.58 -5.89 -8.65
N CYS A 186 9.67 -4.81 -9.43
CA CYS A 186 9.44 -3.45 -8.93
C CYS A 186 7.98 -3.19 -8.54
N ALA A 187 7.01 -3.88 -9.15
CA ALA A 187 5.60 -3.79 -8.75
C ALA A 187 5.33 -4.41 -7.37
N LYS A 188 6.25 -5.26 -6.88
CA LYS A 188 6.22 -5.91 -5.56
C LYS A 188 7.18 -5.27 -4.55
N LEU A 189 7.80 -4.14 -4.89
CA LEU A 189 8.72 -3.39 -4.05
C LEU A 189 8.20 -1.98 -3.80
N VAL A 190 8.25 -1.53 -2.55
CA VAL A 190 7.91 -0.15 -2.20
C VAL A 190 8.91 0.43 -1.19
N VAL A 191 9.29 1.69 -1.37
CA VAL A 191 10.15 2.42 -0.45
C VAL A 191 9.31 3.40 0.34
N PHE A 192 9.39 3.40 1.66
CA PHE A 192 8.58 4.24 2.54
C PHE A 192 9.39 5.32 3.25
N ALA A 193 8.70 6.40 3.59
CA ALA A 193 8.97 7.19 4.78
C ALA A 193 7.73 7.17 5.71
N ASN A 194 7.96 7.16 7.02
CA ASN A 194 6.91 7.03 8.05
C ASN A 194 6.01 5.80 7.83
N ALA A 195 6.60 4.64 7.50
CA ALA A 195 5.85 3.40 7.39
C ALA A 195 5.12 3.07 8.72
N VAL A 196 3.97 2.41 8.61
CA VAL A 196 3.14 1.97 9.75
C VAL A 196 3.08 0.45 9.81
N GLY A 197 3.13 -0.10 11.01
CA GLY A 197 3.26 -1.55 11.25
C GLY A 197 1.97 -2.37 11.12
N ASP A 198 0.85 -1.73 10.85
CA ASP A 198 -0.49 -2.33 10.78
C ASP A 198 -1.15 -2.18 9.39
N ASN A 199 -0.39 -1.71 8.38
CA ASN A 199 -0.88 -1.50 7.02
C ASN A 199 -1.32 -2.83 6.36
N PRO A 200 -2.59 -2.97 5.93
CA PRO A 200 -3.07 -4.19 5.29
C PRO A 200 -2.79 -4.24 3.77
N PHE A 201 -2.30 -3.15 3.16
CA PHE A 201 -2.12 -3.03 1.71
C PHE A 201 -0.73 -3.46 1.20
N MET A 202 -0.72 -4.17 0.08
CA MET A 202 0.51 -4.58 -0.63
C MET A 202 0.88 -3.55 -1.70
N ALA A 203 2.16 -3.41 -2.06
CA ALA A 203 3.32 -4.21 -1.64
C ALA A 203 3.90 -3.89 -0.24
N GLY A 204 3.32 -2.90 0.45
CA GLY A 204 3.94 -2.28 1.61
C GLY A 204 3.74 -2.94 2.97
N ALA A 205 2.77 -3.83 3.11
CA ALA A 205 2.40 -4.40 4.39
C ALA A 205 3.55 -5.18 5.05
N PHE A 206 3.74 -4.95 6.34
CA PHE A 206 4.51 -5.77 7.26
C PHE A 206 3.76 -5.82 8.59
N HIS A 207 4.10 -6.77 9.46
CA HIS A 207 3.52 -6.89 10.79
C HIS A 207 4.48 -6.30 11.82
N GLY A 208 4.13 -5.15 12.39
CA GLY A 208 4.95 -4.41 13.34
C GLY A 208 5.35 -5.27 14.56
N VAL A 209 6.48 -4.95 15.18
CA VAL A 209 6.95 -5.65 16.40
C VAL A 209 6.11 -5.29 17.63
N GLU A 210 5.39 -4.18 17.55
CA GLU A 210 4.43 -3.69 18.53
C GLU A 210 3.07 -4.38 18.47
N GLU A 211 2.80 -5.14 17.40
CA GLU A 211 1.53 -5.85 17.20
C GLU A 211 1.49 -7.19 17.96
N PRO A 212 0.29 -7.72 18.28
CA PRO A 212 0.12 -9.06 18.86
C PRO A 212 0.69 -10.18 17.97
N ASP A 213 0.78 -11.40 18.51
CA ASP A 213 1.30 -12.56 17.77
C ASP A 213 0.58 -12.83 16.44
N CYS A 214 -0.73 -12.58 16.40
CA CYS A 214 -1.54 -12.67 15.20
C CYS A 214 -2.72 -11.71 15.28
N VAL A 215 -3.05 -11.02 14.20
CA VAL A 215 -4.23 -10.14 14.08
C VAL A 215 -4.83 -10.21 12.68
N VAL A 216 -6.09 -9.82 12.55
CA VAL A 216 -6.72 -9.59 11.24
C VAL A 216 -7.11 -8.13 11.09
N SER A 217 -6.60 -7.51 10.03
CA SER A 217 -6.92 -6.14 9.63
C SER A 217 -7.66 -6.14 8.28
N VAL A 218 -8.51 -5.15 8.08
CA VAL A 218 -9.34 -5.03 6.87
C VAL A 218 -9.04 -3.72 6.16
N GLY A 219 -8.78 -3.80 4.86
CA GLY A 219 -8.75 -2.63 3.98
C GLY A 219 -10.06 -2.59 3.19
N VAL A 220 -10.80 -1.49 3.31
CA VAL A 220 -12.03 -1.29 2.52
C VAL A 220 -11.70 -0.78 1.12
N SER A 221 -12.58 -1.06 0.16
CA SER A 221 -12.62 -0.38 -1.14
C SER A 221 -13.83 0.54 -1.15
N GLY A 222 -13.83 1.55 -2.00
CA GLY A 222 -14.81 2.62 -1.89
C GLY A 222 -14.93 3.64 -3.01
N PRO A 223 -14.02 3.77 -4.00
CA PRO A 223 -14.16 4.83 -4.99
C PRO A 223 -15.51 4.82 -5.71
N GLY A 224 -15.93 3.68 -6.25
CA GLY A 224 -17.22 3.61 -6.94
C GLY A 224 -18.43 3.89 -6.04
N VAL A 225 -18.34 3.55 -4.75
CA VAL A 225 -19.42 3.81 -3.78
C VAL A 225 -19.50 5.30 -3.46
N VAL A 226 -18.34 5.95 -3.28
CA VAL A 226 -18.25 7.40 -3.05
C VAL A 226 -18.76 8.15 -4.27
N ASP A 227 -18.34 7.77 -5.47
CA ASP A 227 -18.78 8.39 -6.72
C ASP A 227 -20.30 8.31 -6.90
N ARG A 228 -20.88 7.11 -6.71
CA ARG A 228 -22.34 6.93 -6.73
C ARG A 228 -23.07 7.73 -5.64
N ALA A 229 -22.43 7.93 -4.49
CA ALA A 229 -23.04 8.66 -3.39
C ALA A 229 -23.04 10.18 -3.59
N LEU A 230 -22.18 10.71 -4.47
CA LEU A 230 -22.23 12.11 -4.87
C LEU A 230 -23.53 12.42 -5.63
N GLY A 231 -24.02 11.48 -6.45
CA GLY A 231 -25.25 11.66 -7.21
C GLY A 231 -25.15 12.84 -8.17
N ASP A 232 -26.25 13.55 -8.41
CA ASP A 232 -26.21 14.79 -9.19
C ASP A 232 -25.73 15.96 -8.31
N LEU A 233 -24.68 16.65 -8.76
CA LEU A 233 -24.05 17.77 -8.06
C LEU A 233 -24.42 19.15 -8.66
N ASP A 234 -25.39 19.22 -9.57
CA ASP A 234 -25.83 20.48 -10.17
C ASP A 234 -26.20 21.53 -9.10
N GLY A 235 -25.41 22.60 -9.04
CA GLY A 235 -25.58 23.69 -8.08
C GLY A 235 -25.17 23.38 -6.63
N ALA A 236 -24.57 22.22 -6.36
CA ALA A 236 -24.09 21.85 -5.03
C ALA A 236 -22.85 22.67 -4.61
N THR A 237 -22.76 23.01 -3.32
CA THR A 237 -21.55 23.61 -2.75
C THR A 237 -20.53 22.54 -2.36
N LEU A 238 -19.24 22.91 -2.24
CA LEU A 238 -18.21 21.97 -1.79
C LEU A 238 -18.46 21.43 -0.37
N ASP A 239 -19.14 22.19 0.49
CA ASP A 239 -19.57 21.71 1.81
C ASP A 239 -20.54 20.53 1.69
N GLN A 240 -21.49 20.62 0.76
CA GLN A 240 -22.46 19.55 0.49
C GLN A 240 -21.78 18.31 -0.11
N VAL A 241 -20.82 18.52 -1.02
CA VAL A 241 -19.98 17.45 -1.58
C VAL A 241 -19.21 16.74 -0.47
N ALA A 242 -18.56 17.48 0.44
CA ALA A 242 -17.83 16.90 1.56
C ALA A 242 -18.74 16.12 2.52
N GLU A 243 -19.97 16.59 2.78
CA GLU A 243 -20.96 15.84 3.57
C GLU A 243 -21.41 14.54 2.90
N ALA A 244 -21.60 14.54 1.57
CA ALA A 244 -21.95 13.33 0.84
C ALA A 244 -20.83 12.28 0.93
N ILE A 245 -19.58 12.70 0.70
CA ILE A 245 -18.39 11.83 0.83
C ILE A 245 -18.26 11.27 2.24
N LYS A 246 -18.42 12.10 3.28
CA LYS A 246 -18.37 11.65 4.69
C LYS A 246 -19.39 10.57 4.99
N LYS A 247 -20.63 10.74 4.53
CA LYS A 247 -21.70 9.75 4.71
C LYS A 247 -21.39 8.45 3.97
N ALA A 248 -20.84 8.53 2.76
CA ALA A 248 -20.42 7.35 2.01
C ALA A 248 -19.26 6.62 2.71
N ALA A 249 -18.23 7.34 3.13
CA ALA A 249 -17.10 6.78 3.85
C ALA A 249 -17.51 6.09 5.15
N PHE A 250 -18.36 6.73 5.97
CA PHE A 250 -18.92 6.12 7.18
C PHE A 250 -19.54 4.74 6.89
N LYS A 251 -20.34 4.66 5.83
CA LYS A 251 -21.04 3.45 5.41
C LYS A 251 -20.08 2.33 4.99
N ILE A 252 -19.12 2.65 4.13
CA ILE A 252 -18.08 1.72 3.67
C ILE A 252 -17.31 1.16 4.87
N THR A 253 -16.93 2.05 5.79
CA THR A 253 -16.16 1.68 6.98
C THR A 253 -16.95 0.77 7.93
N ARG A 254 -18.26 0.96 8.09
CA ARG A 254 -19.11 0.05 8.88
C ARG A 254 -19.15 -1.37 8.29
N ALA A 255 -19.21 -1.48 6.96
CA ALA A 255 -19.12 -2.78 6.29
C ALA A 255 -17.76 -3.45 6.53
N GLY A 256 -16.66 -2.69 6.43
CA GLY A 256 -15.32 -3.17 6.78
C GLY A 256 -15.21 -3.68 8.21
N GLN A 257 -15.77 -2.94 9.17
CA GLN A 257 -15.81 -3.35 10.58
C GLN A 257 -16.60 -4.65 10.79
N LEU A 258 -17.74 -4.80 10.11
CA LEU A 258 -18.56 -6.02 10.19
C LEU A 258 -17.78 -7.24 9.69
N VAL A 259 -17.16 -7.13 8.50
CA VAL A 259 -16.34 -8.20 7.92
C VAL A 259 -15.16 -8.53 8.83
N GLY A 260 -14.47 -7.51 9.36
CA GLY A 260 -13.34 -7.69 10.26
C GLY A 260 -13.72 -8.41 11.56
N ASN A 261 -14.86 -8.07 12.15
CA ASN A 261 -15.36 -8.74 13.36
C ASN A 261 -15.67 -10.21 13.11
N LEU A 262 -16.35 -10.52 12.00
CA LEU A 262 -16.69 -11.90 11.64
C LEU A 262 -15.43 -12.73 11.34
N ALA A 263 -14.46 -12.15 10.63
CA ALA A 263 -13.19 -12.81 10.35
C ALA A 263 -12.43 -13.10 11.65
N SER A 264 -12.34 -12.11 12.54
CA SER A 264 -11.71 -12.23 13.86
C SER A 264 -12.36 -13.34 14.71
N GLU A 265 -13.69 -13.35 14.82
CA GLU A 265 -14.43 -14.37 15.59
C GLU A 265 -14.22 -15.79 15.03
N ARG A 266 -14.34 -15.96 13.71
CA ARG A 266 -14.28 -17.28 13.07
C ARG A 266 -12.87 -17.86 13.01
N LEU A 267 -11.86 -17.01 12.85
CA LEU A 267 -10.46 -17.42 12.85
C LEU A 267 -9.91 -17.57 14.29
N GLY A 268 -10.62 -17.05 15.30
CA GLY A 268 -10.16 -17.06 16.68
C GLY A 268 -8.94 -16.15 16.93
N VAL A 269 -8.79 -15.09 16.12
CA VAL A 269 -7.66 -14.15 16.19
C VAL A 269 -8.17 -12.73 16.46
N PRO A 270 -7.45 -11.89 17.22
CA PRO A 270 -7.87 -10.52 17.48
C PRO A 270 -8.08 -9.68 16.22
N PHE A 271 -9.09 -8.81 16.27
CA PHE A 271 -9.30 -7.78 15.27
C PHE A 271 -8.31 -6.62 15.47
N GLY A 272 -7.56 -6.30 14.41
CA GLY A 272 -6.61 -5.19 14.34
C GLY A 272 -7.32 -3.88 14.02
N ILE A 273 -7.16 -3.42 12.79
CA ILE A 273 -7.67 -2.12 12.31
C ILE A 273 -8.58 -2.25 11.08
N VAL A 274 -9.37 -1.19 10.85
CA VAL A 274 -9.92 -0.90 9.53
C VAL A 274 -9.11 0.23 8.90
N ASP A 275 -8.54 -0.02 7.73
CA ASP A 275 -7.89 1.00 6.93
C ASP A 275 -8.92 1.63 5.98
N LEU A 276 -9.05 2.95 6.04
CA LEU A 276 -10.07 3.75 5.34
C LEU A 276 -9.73 4.09 3.88
N SER A 277 -8.62 3.56 3.38
CA SER A 277 -8.07 4.01 2.11
C SER A 277 -8.99 3.73 0.92
N LEU A 278 -9.20 4.74 0.07
CA LEU A 278 -9.91 4.56 -1.19
C LEU A 278 -8.93 3.96 -2.21
N ALA A 279 -9.03 2.66 -2.47
CA ALA A 279 -8.19 1.95 -3.41
C ALA A 279 -8.98 1.64 -4.70
N PRO A 280 -8.62 2.24 -5.85
CA PRO A 280 -9.33 2.01 -7.12
C PRO A 280 -8.98 0.68 -7.78
N THR A 281 -9.73 0.36 -8.83
CA THR A 281 -9.44 -0.72 -9.77
C THR A 281 -9.48 -0.22 -11.20
N ALA A 282 -8.90 -1.00 -12.13
CA ALA A 282 -8.95 -0.66 -13.55
C ALA A 282 -10.37 -0.82 -14.14
N GLU A 283 -11.35 -1.24 -13.34
CA GLU A 283 -12.74 -1.40 -13.75
C GLU A 283 -13.44 -0.04 -13.91
N LEU A 284 -14.37 0.02 -14.86
CA LEU A 284 -15.11 1.24 -15.15
C LEU A 284 -16.06 1.57 -13.98
N GLY A 285 -15.93 2.76 -13.42
CA GLY A 285 -16.75 3.24 -12.30
C GLY A 285 -16.19 2.96 -10.91
N ASP A 286 -14.92 2.57 -10.81
CA ASP A 286 -14.18 2.43 -9.55
C ASP A 286 -12.83 3.17 -9.58
N SER A 287 -12.93 4.50 -9.69
CA SER A 287 -11.80 5.40 -9.92
C SER A 287 -11.84 6.58 -8.94
N VAL A 288 -10.70 6.88 -8.31
CA VAL A 288 -10.53 8.09 -7.51
C VAL A 288 -10.47 9.31 -8.42
N ALA A 289 -9.93 9.15 -9.63
CA ALA A 289 -9.92 10.22 -10.61
C ALA A 289 -11.32 10.69 -11.03
N HIS A 290 -12.21 9.74 -11.34
CA HIS A 290 -13.58 10.07 -11.74
C HIS A 290 -14.36 10.77 -10.62
N ILE A 291 -14.11 10.46 -9.34
CA ILE A 291 -14.73 11.21 -8.23
C ILE A 291 -14.34 12.69 -8.30
N MET A 292 -13.06 12.99 -8.52
CA MET A 292 -12.60 14.38 -8.62
C MET A 292 -13.14 15.08 -9.87
N GLU A 293 -13.32 14.34 -10.97
CA GLU A 293 -13.97 14.87 -12.18
C GLU A 293 -15.44 15.17 -11.93
N HIS A 294 -16.14 14.27 -11.24
CA HIS A 294 -17.52 14.45 -10.83
C HIS A 294 -17.70 15.65 -9.89
N MET A 295 -16.69 15.97 -9.06
CA MET A 295 -16.69 17.20 -8.25
C MET A 295 -16.61 18.49 -9.08
N GLY A 296 -16.40 18.41 -10.40
CA GLY A 296 -16.40 19.55 -11.32
C GLY A 296 -15.07 19.81 -12.04
N LEU A 297 -14.18 18.82 -12.11
CA LEU A 297 -12.98 18.90 -12.97
C LEU A 297 -13.28 18.25 -14.32
N ASP A 298 -12.91 18.89 -15.42
CA ASP A 298 -13.05 18.26 -16.75
C ASP A 298 -12.14 17.02 -16.89
N GLN A 299 -10.96 17.07 -16.28
CA GLN A 299 -10.07 15.92 -16.17
C GLN A 299 -9.08 16.10 -15.00
N VAL A 300 -8.74 15.00 -14.33
CA VAL A 300 -7.68 14.99 -13.32
C VAL A 300 -6.33 15.41 -13.90
N GLY A 301 -5.54 16.12 -13.08
CA GLY A 301 -4.25 16.67 -13.47
C GLY A 301 -4.31 18.19 -13.71
N THR A 302 -5.49 18.71 -14.04
CA THR A 302 -5.71 20.16 -14.18
C THR A 302 -5.54 20.94 -12.85
N HIS A 303 -5.55 22.27 -12.94
CA HIS A 303 -5.56 23.15 -11.77
C HIS A 303 -6.83 22.91 -10.93
N GLY A 304 -6.67 22.80 -9.61
CA GLY A 304 -7.77 22.41 -8.71
C GLY A 304 -7.77 20.94 -8.31
N THR A 305 -7.14 20.04 -9.08
CA THR A 305 -7.03 18.60 -8.75
C THR A 305 -6.53 18.35 -7.33
N THR A 306 -5.46 19.04 -6.93
CA THR A 306 -4.89 18.88 -5.58
C THR A 306 -5.87 19.38 -4.51
N ALA A 307 -6.64 20.43 -4.76
CA ALA A 307 -7.66 20.90 -3.81
C ALA A 307 -8.84 19.92 -3.70
N ALA A 308 -9.29 19.37 -4.83
CA ALA A 308 -10.34 18.35 -4.86
C ALA A 308 -9.93 17.08 -4.09
N LEU A 309 -8.71 16.60 -4.31
CA LEU A 309 -8.16 15.46 -3.58
C LEU A 309 -8.01 15.74 -2.08
N ALA A 310 -7.69 16.98 -1.69
CA ALA A 310 -7.60 17.36 -0.27
C ALA A 310 -8.96 17.24 0.41
N LEU A 311 -10.01 17.75 -0.23
CA LEU A 311 -11.38 17.64 0.25
C LEU A 311 -11.81 16.17 0.34
N LEU A 312 -11.55 15.39 -0.71
CA LEU A 312 -11.87 13.97 -0.75
C LEU A 312 -11.21 13.21 0.41
N ASN A 313 -9.89 13.35 0.58
CA ASN A 313 -9.14 12.63 1.61
C ASN A 313 -9.59 13.03 3.02
N ASP A 314 -9.79 14.32 3.28
CA ASP A 314 -10.27 14.82 4.57
C ASP A 314 -11.69 14.34 4.90
N ALA A 315 -12.60 14.39 3.92
CA ALA A 315 -13.96 13.91 4.08
C ALA A 315 -14.02 12.40 4.33
N VAL A 316 -13.23 11.59 3.59
CA VAL A 316 -13.14 10.14 3.80
C VAL A 316 -12.66 9.82 5.21
N LYS A 317 -11.56 10.45 5.65
CA LYS A 317 -11.01 10.25 7.00
C LYS A 317 -12.04 10.59 8.07
N LYS A 318 -12.69 11.75 7.97
CA LYS A 318 -13.72 12.19 8.95
C LYS A 318 -14.91 11.24 8.99
N GLY A 319 -15.39 10.77 7.84
CA GLY A 319 -16.49 9.81 7.77
C GLY A 319 -16.12 8.45 8.37
N GLY A 320 -14.95 7.91 8.01
CA GLY A 320 -14.51 6.60 8.48
C GLY A 320 -14.15 6.55 9.96
N MET A 321 -13.51 7.59 10.51
CA MET A 321 -13.20 7.66 11.96
C MET A 321 -14.46 7.63 12.83
N MET A 322 -15.61 8.09 12.33
CA MET A 322 -16.87 8.03 13.06
C MET A 322 -17.47 6.61 13.11
N ALA A 323 -17.06 5.71 12.20
CA ALA A 323 -17.67 4.39 12.02
C ALA A 323 -16.95 3.25 12.78
N CYS A 324 -15.65 3.41 13.06
CA CYS A 324 -14.78 2.38 13.63
C CYS A 324 -14.14 2.79 14.95
N SER A 325 -13.89 1.82 15.82
CA SER A 325 -13.17 2.02 17.08
C SER A 325 -11.64 1.97 16.92
N ARG A 326 -11.15 1.29 15.88
CA ARG A 326 -9.72 1.11 15.57
C ARG A 326 -9.48 1.39 14.09
N VAL A 327 -9.06 2.62 13.81
CA VAL A 327 -8.61 3.05 12.49
C VAL A 327 -7.09 3.07 12.49
N GLY A 328 -6.49 2.51 11.44
CA GLY A 328 -5.04 2.36 11.31
C GLY A 328 -4.61 2.19 9.87
N GLY A 329 -3.40 1.69 9.65
CA GLY A 329 -2.81 1.61 8.31
C GLY A 329 -2.58 2.99 7.69
N LEU A 330 -2.66 3.07 6.36
CA LEU A 330 -2.41 4.29 5.59
C LEU A 330 -3.59 5.27 5.68
N SER A 331 -4.82 4.75 5.71
CA SER A 331 -6.09 5.48 5.87
C SER A 331 -6.18 6.79 5.06
N GLY A 332 -6.06 6.71 3.73
CA GLY A 332 -6.29 7.84 2.83
C GLY A 332 -6.47 7.44 1.36
N SER A 333 -6.77 8.39 0.47
CA SER A 333 -7.00 8.06 -0.95
C SER A 333 -5.74 7.54 -1.62
N PHE A 334 -5.82 6.45 -2.38
CA PHE A 334 -4.71 5.93 -3.18
C PHE A 334 -4.78 6.54 -4.58
N ILE A 335 -3.61 6.84 -5.18
CA ILE A 335 -3.52 7.35 -6.57
C ILE A 335 -2.61 6.46 -7.45
N PRO A 336 -2.82 5.12 -7.47
CA PRO A 336 -1.98 4.21 -8.24
C PRO A 336 -2.26 4.41 -9.73
N VAL A 337 -1.26 4.85 -10.49
CA VAL A 337 -1.48 5.16 -11.91
C VAL A 337 -1.91 3.92 -12.67
N SER A 338 -1.30 2.75 -12.44
CA SER A 338 -1.62 1.53 -13.20
C SER A 338 -2.97 0.88 -12.86
N GLU A 339 -3.58 1.26 -11.73
CA GLU A 339 -4.79 0.63 -11.20
C GLU A 339 -6.00 1.57 -11.27
N ASP A 340 -5.87 2.83 -11.70
CA ASP A 340 -7.00 3.77 -11.80
C ASP A 340 -7.20 4.22 -13.26
N LYS A 341 -8.34 3.82 -13.85
CA LYS A 341 -8.68 4.12 -15.24
C LYS A 341 -8.61 5.61 -15.59
N GLY A 342 -9.12 6.47 -14.72
CA GLY A 342 -9.13 7.92 -14.95
C GLY A 342 -7.73 8.53 -14.84
N MET A 343 -6.90 8.02 -13.93
CA MET A 343 -5.48 8.41 -13.86
C MET A 343 -4.72 8.01 -15.12
N ILE A 344 -4.93 6.79 -15.62
CA ILE A 344 -4.30 6.31 -16.86
C ILE A 344 -4.68 7.22 -18.04
N ASP A 345 -5.96 7.54 -18.18
CA ASP A 345 -6.45 8.37 -19.28
C ASP A 345 -5.91 9.80 -19.18
N ALA A 346 -5.80 10.35 -17.96
CA ALA A 346 -5.22 11.67 -17.73
C ALA A 346 -3.70 11.73 -18.00
N VAL A 347 -2.96 10.65 -17.70
CA VAL A 347 -1.55 10.53 -18.10
C VAL A 347 -1.42 10.44 -19.62
N ARG A 348 -2.26 9.63 -20.29
CA ARG A 348 -2.27 9.54 -21.77
C ARG A 348 -2.59 10.88 -22.43
N ALA A 349 -3.48 11.66 -21.83
CA ALA A 349 -3.81 13.01 -22.29
C ALA A 349 -2.69 14.04 -22.03
N GLY A 350 -1.65 13.68 -21.26
CA GLY A 350 -0.56 14.58 -20.88
C GLY A 350 -0.92 15.56 -19.76
N ASN A 351 -2.03 15.35 -19.07
CA ASN A 351 -2.52 16.23 -18.00
C ASN A 351 -1.92 15.89 -16.62
N ILE A 352 -1.39 14.67 -16.47
CA ILE A 352 -0.65 14.24 -15.27
C ILE A 352 0.81 14.00 -15.62
N SER A 353 1.69 14.81 -15.02
CA SER A 353 3.14 14.60 -14.97
C SER A 353 3.58 13.97 -13.63
N VAL A 354 4.83 13.53 -13.53
CA VAL A 354 5.40 13.07 -12.23
C VAL A 354 5.32 14.18 -11.19
N ASP A 355 5.70 15.42 -11.52
CA ASP A 355 5.61 16.57 -10.61
C ASP A 355 4.19 16.84 -10.15
N LYS A 356 3.18 16.58 -11.00
CA LYS A 356 1.77 16.72 -10.62
C LYS A 356 1.36 15.63 -9.63
N LEU A 357 1.82 14.39 -9.84
CA LEU A 357 1.61 13.30 -8.90
C LEU A 357 2.27 13.62 -7.57
N GLU A 358 3.53 14.07 -7.56
CA GLU A 358 4.26 14.54 -6.38
C GLU A 358 3.50 15.67 -5.65
N ALA A 359 2.96 16.66 -6.38
CA ALA A 359 2.12 17.69 -5.76
C ALA A 359 0.83 17.12 -5.13
N MET A 360 0.28 16.03 -5.69
CA MET A 360 -0.85 15.30 -5.12
C MET A 360 -0.42 14.45 -3.91
N THR A 361 0.80 13.91 -3.88
CA THR A 361 1.32 13.16 -2.74
C THR A 361 1.44 14.02 -1.49
N ALA A 362 1.63 15.35 -1.62
CA ALA A 362 1.63 16.27 -0.49
C ALA A 362 0.38 16.13 0.41
N ILE A 363 -0.76 15.78 -0.16
CA ILE A 363 -2.05 15.64 0.56
C ILE A 363 -2.58 14.19 0.64
N CYS A 364 -2.06 13.29 -0.21
CA CYS A 364 -2.46 11.88 -0.33
C CYS A 364 -1.58 10.94 0.51
N SER A 365 -2.10 9.85 1.07
CA SER A 365 -1.37 9.02 2.05
C SER A 365 -0.34 8.02 1.46
N VAL A 366 -0.36 7.76 0.15
CA VAL A 366 0.47 6.67 -0.43
C VAL A 366 1.74 7.16 -1.07
N GLY A 367 1.79 8.35 -1.65
CA GLY A 367 2.95 8.76 -2.45
C GLY A 367 2.87 8.35 -3.93
N LEU A 368 4.03 8.21 -4.57
CA LEU A 368 4.18 7.81 -5.97
C LEU A 368 3.98 6.30 -6.11
N ASP A 369 2.78 5.89 -6.49
CA ASP A 369 2.40 4.48 -6.54
C ASP A 369 2.12 3.95 -7.95
N MET A 370 2.66 2.77 -8.27
CA MET A 370 2.58 2.10 -9.59
C MET A 370 2.85 3.02 -10.78
N ILE A 371 3.97 3.74 -10.73
CA ILE A 371 4.36 4.66 -11.79
C ILE A 371 5.37 3.98 -12.71
N ALA A 372 4.98 3.73 -13.96
CA ALA A 372 5.91 3.28 -14.99
C ALA A 372 6.76 4.46 -15.49
N ILE A 373 8.09 4.30 -15.46
CA ILE A 373 9.07 5.30 -15.93
C ILE A 373 10.02 4.67 -16.97
N PRO A 374 10.74 5.48 -17.77
CA PRO A 374 11.64 4.95 -18.79
C PRO A 374 12.72 4.06 -18.19
N GLY A 375 12.97 2.93 -18.84
CA GLY A 375 13.93 1.92 -18.41
C GLY A 375 15.39 2.36 -18.45
N ASP A 376 15.71 3.52 -19.02
CA ASP A 376 17.04 4.14 -19.01
C ASP A 376 17.22 5.19 -17.89
N THR A 377 16.18 5.46 -17.09
CA THR A 377 16.28 6.32 -15.89
C THR A 377 17.36 5.80 -14.94
N SER A 378 18.30 6.64 -14.54
CA SER A 378 19.44 6.22 -13.71
C SER A 378 19.02 5.90 -12.27
N ALA A 379 19.86 5.14 -11.55
CA ALA A 379 19.62 4.82 -10.15
C ALA A 379 19.61 6.09 -9.27
N GLU A 380 20.41 7.10 -9.62
CA GLU A 380 20.46 8.40 -8.93
C GLU A 380 19.17 9.19 -9.13
N LEU A 381 18.59 9.20 -10.34
CA LEU A 381 17.30 9.87 -10.59
C LEU A 381 16.16 9.19 -9.82
N ILE A 382 16.15 7.86 -9.78
CA ILE A 382 15.19 7.09 -8.95
C ILE A 382 15.40 7.41 -7.47
N SER A 383 16.66 7.48 -7.00
CA SER A 383 16.98 7.89 -5.63
C SER A 383 16.50 9.31 -5.33
N GLY A 384 16.55 10.21 -6.31
CA GLY A 384 15.99 11.56 -6.22
C GLY A 384 14.49 11.55 -5.97
N MET A 385 13.73 10.83 -6.80
CA MET A 385 12.28 10.68 -6.61
C MET A 385 11.92 10.11 -5.23
N ILE A 386 12.70 9.12 -4.76
CA ILE A 386 12.54 8.56 -3.41
C ILE A 386 12.82 9.62 -2.34
N ALA A 387 13.87 10.42 -2.51
CA ALA A 387 14.23 11.47 -1.55
C ALA A 387 13.17 12.57 -1.46
N ASP A 388 12.63 13.00 -2.61
CA ASP A 388 11.63 14.06 -2.69
C ASP A 388 10.31 13.62 -2.03
N GLU A 389 9.84 12.41 -2.33
CA GLU A 389 8.66 11.83 -1.68
C GLU A 389 8.86 11.57 -0.19
N ALA A 390 10.05 11.12 0.20
CA ALA A 390 10.38 10.97 1.62
C ALA A 390 10.39 12.32 2.34
N ALA A 391 10.88 13.39 1.70
CA ALA A 391 10.87 14.74 2.24
C ALA A 391 9.44 15.26 2.43
N ILE A 392 8.56 15.05 1.45
CA ILE A 392 7.13 15.36 1.58
C ILE A 392 6.53 14.62 2.77
N GLY A 393 6.82 13.32 2.92
CA GLY A 393 6.31 12.51 4.03
C GLY A 393 6.80 12.96 5.40
N VAL A 394 8.12 13.12 5.51
CA VAL A 394 8.82 13.50 6.75
C VAL A 394 8.40 14.90 7.21
N MET A 395 8.32 15.87 6.30
CA MET A 395 7.96 17.26 6.65
C MET A 395 6.48 17.41 7.02
N ASN A 396 5.60 16.60 6.43
CA ASN A 396 4.15 16.68 6.67
C ASN A 396 3.63 15.64 7.69
N HIS A 397 4.52 14.93 8.40
CA HIS A 397 4.15 13.92 9.39
C HIS A 397 3.17 12.86 8.86
N LYS A 398 3.46 12.39 7.66
CA LYS A 398 2.61 11.44 6.93
C LYS A 398 3.44 10.32 6.35
N THR A 399 2.80 9.18 6.15
CA THR A 399 3.37 8.11 5.34
C THR A 399 3.42 8.56 3.88
N THR A 400 4.54 8.27 3.23
CA THR A 400 4.71 8.35 1.78
C THR A 400 5.45 7.11 1.32
N ALA A 401 5.14 6.68 0.12
CA ALA A 401 5.65 5.47 -0.50
C ALA A 401 6.05 5.76 -1.94
N VAL A 402 7.08 5.06 -2.41
CA VAL A 402 7.54 5.14 -3.79
C VAL A 402 7.61 3.74 -4.36
N ARG A 403 6.75 3.49 -5.34
CA ARG A 403 6.70 2.30 -6.19
C ARG A 403 6.79 2.76 -7.64
N VAL A 404 8.01 3.07 -8.05
CA VAL A 404 8.36 3.40 -9.43
C VAL A 404 8.90 2.15 -10.15
N ILE A 405 8.52 2.00 -11.40
CA ILE A 405 8.81 0.82 -12.21
C ILE A 405 9.58 1.29 -13.46
N PRO A 406 10.92 1.28 -13.44
CA PRO A 406 11.71 1.60 -14.63
C PRO A 406 11.67 0.42 -15.59
N VAL A 407 10.86 0.51 -16.65
CA VAL A 407 10.62 -0.64 -17.54
C VAL A 407 11.67 -0.68 -18.67
N PRO A 408 12.58 -1.67 -18.71
CA PRO A 408 13.66 -1.71 -19.69
C PRO A 408 13.13 -1.75 -21.14
N GLY A 409 13.75 -0.96 -22.01
CA GLY A 409 13.42 -0.92 -23.43
C GLY A 409 12.19 -0.09 -23.81
N THR A 410 11.44 0.43 -22.83
CA THR A 410 10.24 1.26 -23.11
C THR A 410 10.56 2.75 -23.15
N LYS A 411 9.75 3.49 -23.92
CA LYS A 411 9.82 4.96 -24.06
C LYS A 411 8.60 5.65 -23.46
N PRO A 412 8.69 6.95 -23.11
CA PRO A 412 7.53 7.72 -22.68
C PRO A 412 6.33 7.59 -23.63
N GLY A 413 5.15 7.36 -23.07
CA GLY A 413 3.88 7.16 -23.79
C GLY A 413 3.61 5.70 -24.23
N GLU A 414 4.60 4.81 -24.18
CA GLU A 414 4.36 3.38 -24.41
C GLU A 414 3.62 2.74 -23.22
N GLU A 415 2.87 1.67 -23.47
CA GLU A 415 2.08 1.00 -22.45
C GLU A 415 2.79 -0.25 -21.92
N VAL A 416 2.69 -0.43 -20.61
CA VAL A 416 3.22 -1.60 -19.92
C VAL A 416 2.09 -2.28 -19.17
N ASN A 417 1.95 -3.58 -19.39
CA ASN A 417 0.98 -4.41 -18.72
C ASN A 417 1.68 -5.26 -17.66
N PHE A 418 1.26 -5.12 -16.41
CA PHE A 418 1.78 -5.88 -15.27
C PHE A 418 0.93 -7.12 -14.96
N GLY A 419 -0.29 -7.19 -15.53
CA GLY A 419 -1.21 -8.30 -15.41
C GLY A 419 -1.99 -8.33 -14.09
N GLY A 420 -3.11 -9.08 -14.11
CA GLY A 420 -3.91 -9.36 -12.92
C GLY A 420 -4.31 -8.11 -12.14
N LEU A 421 -3.98 -8.11 -10.84
CA LEU A 421 -4.32 -7.03 -9.89
C LEU A 421 -3.48 -5.76 -10.05
N LEU A 422 -2.35 -5.83 -10.77
CA LEU A 422 -1.39 -4.73 -10.89
C LEU A 422 -1.68 -3.83 -12.10
N GLY A 423 -2.64 -4.22 -12.95
CA GLY A 423 -3.15 -3.40 -14.04
C GLY A 423 -2.12 -3.10 -15.14
N TYR A 424 -2.24 -1.92 -15.74
CA TYR A 424 -1.40 -1.46 -16.85
C TYR A 424 -1.18 0.05 -16.73
N ALA A 425 -0.01 0.55 -17.12
CA ALA A 425 0.29 1.98 -17.08
C ALA A 425 1.03 2.46 -18.33
N PRO A 426 0.73 3.69 -18.80
CA PRO A 426 1.59 4.39 -19.73
C PRO A 426 2.89 4.82 -19.03
N VAL A 427 4.01 4.77 -19.75
CA VAL A 427 5.31 5.22 -19.26
C VAL A 427 5.32 6.75 -19.20
N ILE A 428 5.53 7.32 -18.01
CA ILE A 428 5.54 8.77 -17.78
C ILE A 428 6.96 9.31 -18.03
N PRO A 429 7.15 10.40 -18.80
CA PRO A 429 8.46 11.03 -18.93
C PRO A 429 8.95 11.57 -17.58
N VAL A 430 10.27 11.52 -17.38
CA VAL A 430 10.94 11.99 -16.15
C VAL A 430 12.06 12.97 -16.50
N SER A 431 12.46 13.80 -15.54
CA SER A 431 13.61 14.69 -15.70
C SER A 431 14.90 13.89 -15.94
N THR A 432 15.74 14.36 -16.85
CA THR A 432 17.06 13.79 -17.15
C THR A 432 18.22 14.63 -16.61
N VAL A 433 17.91 15.66 -15.81
CA VAL A 433 18.93 16.55 -15.25
C VAL A 433 19.64 15.84 -14.10
N ASP A 434 20.97 15.80 -14.15
CA ASP A 434 21.78 15.05 -13.19
C ASP A 434 21.59 15.53 -11.74
N ASN A 435 21.41 14.56 -10.83
CA ASN A 435 21.34 14.77 -9.39
C ASN A 435 22.40 13.94 -8.62
N SER A 436 23.34 13.31 -9.33
CA SER A 436 24.33 12.39 -8.76
C SER A 436 25.11 12.99 -7.60
N ALA A 437 25.50 14.26 -7.70
CA ALA A 437 26.26 14.97 -6.67
C ALA A 437 25.48 15.10 -5.34
N PHE A 438 24.15 15.20 -5.40
CA PHE A 438 23.29 15.25 -4.21
C PHE A 438 23.16 13.86 -3.59
N ILE A 439 22.84 12.83 -4.40
CA ILE A 439 22.67 11.45 -3.94
C ILE A 439 23.98 10.87 -3.36
N HIS A 440 25.13 11.19 -3.97
CA HIS A 440 26.43 10.71 -3.49
C HIS A 440 26.91 11.36 -2.19
N ARG A 441 26.23 12.40 -1.67
CA ARG A 441 26.55 12.93 -0.34
C ARG A 441 26.29 11.91 0.78
N GLY A 442 25.30 11.02 0.60
CA GLY A 442 24.94 10.02 1.61
C GLY A 442 24.58 10.65 2.96
N GLY A 443 24.71 9.87 4.02
CA GLY A 443 24.45 10.31 5.39
C GLY A 443 22.96 10.52 5.68
N PHE A 444 22.63 11.57 6.45
CA PHE A 444 21.29 11.79 6.96
C PHE A 444 20.83 13.23 6.70
N ILE A 445 19.59 13.37 6.21
CA ILE A 445 18.84 14.62 6.36
C ILE A 445 18.22 14.58 7.77
N PRO A 446 18.51 15.56 8.65
CA PRO A 446 18.04 15.52 10.03
C PRO A 446 16.51 15.69 10.14
N ALA A 447 15.95 15.23 11.25
CA ALA A 447 14.53 15.39 11.54
C ALA A 447 14.11 16.89 11.56
N PRO A 448 12.90 17.22 11.07
CA PRO A 448 12.37 18.57 11.17
C PRO A 448 12.18 19.01 12.63
N VAL A 449 12.25 20.32 12.89
CA VAL A 449 12.16 20.90 14.25
C VAL A 449 10.87 20.48 14.98
N HIS A 450 9.76 20.31 14.26
CA HIS A 450 8.50 19.84 14.84
C HIS A 450 8.47 18.33 15.16
N GLY A 451 9.48 17.57 14.73
CA GLY A 451 9.69 16.16 15.05
C GLY A 451 10.16 15.90 16.49
N PHE A 452 10.62 16.93 17.21
CA PHE A 452 11.04 16.84 18.62
C PHE A 452 9.86 16.88 19.62
N ARG A 453 8.76 16.16 19.34
CA ARG A 453 7.66 15.99 20.29
C ARG A 453 7.88 14.67 21.04
N ASN A 454 8.23 14.77 22.33
CA ASN A 454 8.42 13.63 23.24
C ASN A 454 7.09 13.00 23.65
#